data_AF-A0A0D2ED82-F1
#
_entry.id   AF-A0A0D2ED82-F1
#
_cell.length_a   1.000
_cell.length_b   1.000
_cell.length_c   1.000
_cell.angle_alpha   90.00
_cell.angle_beta   90.00
_cell.angle_gamma   90.00
#
_symmetry.space_group_name_H-M   'P 1'
#
loop_
_entity.id
_entity.type
_entity.pdbx_description
1 polymer ?
#
loop_
_entity_poly.entity_id
_entity_poly.type
_entity_poly.pdbx_seq_one_letter_code
_entity_poly.pdbx_strand_id
1 'polypeptide(L)'
;MSSRFYFGGSDSGSDVDDDAPLPFPKPLDRSAFLTPDFDAATFLSGLSNRFQTLEDLQTELRELSQTLNKELVDLVNDNYQDFLSLGSTLSGGEERIEDIRLGLLGFQREVKAIRDKVDTRRNEVADLLKQKKALKQDTGIARSFLEIAERLEQLEEKLNITSIRSANTTESNGHGNANDAWSEGWTESMNYDSDDDYESDDKSIPPRLRRRVEEFLILKHLISRFSPHHPFILAQDSRTRKIQEILLSDLEAAIKQEPQVKFKQQMLQLRGAVEG
;
A
#
# COMPACT_ATOMS: atom_id res chain seq x y z
N MET A 1 10.66 50.41 64.38
CA MET A 1 10.90 51.82 64.02
C MET A 1 12.03 52.36 64.87
N SER A 2 13.16 52.72 64.25
CA SER A 2 13.98 53.90 64.56
C SER A 2 15.39 53.71 64.03
N SER A 3 15.65 54.36 62.92
CA SER A 3 16.99 54.75 62.48
C SER A 3 17.58 55.74 63.48
N ARG A 4 18.85 55.57 63.85
CA ARG A 4 19.64 56.64 64.49
C ARG A 4 20.98 56.76 63.77
N PHE A 5 21.06 57.76 62.90
CA PHE A 5 22.31 58.30 62.39
C PHE A 5 23.13 58.89 63.54
N TYR A 6 24.43 58.60 63.57
CA TYR A 6 25.45 59.41 64.24
C TYR A 6 26.59 59.65 63.26
N PHE A 7 26.83 60.92 62.96
CA PHE A 7 28.06 61.42 62.37
C PHE A 7 28.87 62.09 63.49
N GLY A 8 30.18 61.87 63.50
CA GLY A 8 31.14 62.78 64.13
C GLY A 8 32.12 62.11 65.10
N GLY A 9 33.42 62.20 64.77
CA GLY A 9 34.51 61.97 65.71
C GLY A 9 35.83 61.64 65.02
N SER A 10 36.73 62.63 64.94
CA SER A 10 38.04 62.61 64.29
C SER A 10 39.12 61.78 64.99
N ASP A 11 40.19 61.57 64.21
CA ASP A 11 41.61 61.55 64.58
C ASP A 11 42.24 60.21 65.01
N SER A 12 43.14 59.71 64.17
CA SER A 12 44.30 58.92 64.57
C SER A 12 45.27 58.83 63.38
N GLY A 13 46.36 59.59 63.48
CA GLY A 13 47.52 59.44 62.59
C GLY A 13 48.05 58.00 62.64
N SER A 14 48.26 57.42 61.46
CA SER A 14 48.91 56.13 61.33
C SER A 14 50.41 56.30 61.39
N ASP A 15 50.98 55.95 62.54
CA ASP A 15 52.39 55.64 62.74
C ASP A 15 52.81 54.53 61.77
N VAL A 16 54.01 54.67 61.22
CA VAL A 16 54.61 53.75 60.25
C VAL A 16 55.43 52.74 61.05
N ASP A 17 54.91 51.53 61.25
CA ASP A 17 55.66 50.41 61.82
C ASP A 17 56.65 49.84 60.80
N ASP A 18 57.94 49.98 61.06
CA ASP A 18 59.08 49.69 60.17
C ASP A 18 59.66 48.26 60.35
N ASP A 19 58.83 47.29 60.77
CA ASP A 19 59.28 45.93 61.16
C ASP A 19 58.41 44.78 60.60
N ALA A 20 57.90 44.95 59.37
CA ALA A 20 57.23 43.86 58.64
C ALA A 20 58.25 42.95 57.95
N PRO A 21 58.26 41.61 58.18
CA PRO A 21 59.18 40.70 57.51
C PRO A 21 58.97 40.74 55.99
N LEU A 22 60.07 40.94 55.26
CA LEU A 22 60.06 41.06 53.80
C LEU A 22 59.38 39.83 53.17
N PRO A 23 58.46 40.02 52.20
CA PRO A 23 57.75 38.93 51.56
C PRO A 23 58.71 38.07 50.73
N PHE A 24 58.71 36.75 50.97
CA PHE A 24 59.43 35.80 50.13
C PHE A 24 58.93 35.88 48.67
N PRO A 25 59.83 35.77 47.68
CA PRO A 25 59.44 35.77 46.28
C PRO A 25 58.52 34.57 46.01
N LYS A 26 57.38 34.84 45.38
CA LYS A 26 56.46 33.78 44.93
C LYS A 26 57.12 32.97 43.82
N PRO A 27 56.95 31.63 43.80
CA PRO A 27 57.53 30.77 42.77
C PRO A 27 57.05 31.19 41.36
N LEU A 28 57.89 30.95 40.36
CA LEU A 28 57.58 31.17 38.95
C LEU A 28 56.34 30.38 38.53
N ASP A 29 55.34 31.10 38.01
CA ASP A 29 54.13 30.48 37.47
C ASP A 29 54.41 29.90 36.08
N ARG A 30 54.09 28.61 35.90
CA ARG A 30 54.23 27.89 34.63
C ARG A 30 53.36 28.49 33.54
N SER A 31 52.24 29.11 33.91
CA SER A 31 51.27 29.70 32.98
C SER A 31 51.87 30.82 32.11
N ALA A 32 52.85 31.56 32.64
CA ALA A 32 53.50 32.65 31.92
C ALA A 32 54.30 32.18 30.70
N PHE A 33 54.80 30.93 30.74
CA PHE A 33 55.58 30.33 29.65
C PHE A 33 54.72 29.67 28.55
N LEU A 34 53.39 29.60 28.73
CA LEU A 34 52.47 29.02 27.74
C LEU A 34 51.96 30.03 26.70
N THR A 35 52.40 31.28 26.80
CA THR A 35 51.96 32.33 25.88
C THR A 35 52.65 32.17 24.51
N PRO A 36 51.90 32.23 23.39
CA PRO A 36 52.46 31.96 22.05
C PRO A 36 53.48 33.01 21.58
N ASP A 37 53.39 34.25 22.10
CA ASP A 37 54.31 35.36 21.84
C ASP A 37 55.20 35.63 23.07
N PHE A 38 55.72 34.58 23.71
CA PHE A 38 56.58 34.73 24.87
C PHE A 38 57.87 35.48 24.52
N ASP A 39 58.08 36.63 25.15
CA ASP A 39 59.34 37.36 25.09
C ASP A 39 60.02 37.38 26.46
N ALA A 40 61.24 36.83 26.49
CA ALA A 40 62.02 36.71 27.71
C ALA A 40 62.40 38.08 28.29
N ALA A 41 62.63 39.10 27.44
CA ALA A 41 63.03 40.42 27.90
C ALA A 41 61.88 41.13 28.63
N THR A 42 60.68 41.11 28.04
CA THR A 42 59.47 41.64 28.69
C THR A 42 59.10 40.85 29.95
N PHE A 43 59.20 39.51 29.93
CA PHE A 43 58.95 38.66 31.10
C PHE A 43 59.90 38.96 32.28
N LEU A 44 61.20 39.05 32.02
CA LEU A 44 62.20 39.38 33.05
C LEU A 44 62.04 40.81 33.56
N SER A 45 61.66 41.75 32.69
CA SER A 45 61.41 43.16 33.09
C SER A 45 60.15 43.32 33.95
N GLY A 46 59.09 42.53 33.73
CA GLY A 46 57.90 42.52 34.56
C GLY A 46 58.10 41.86 35.93
N LEU A 47 59.21 41.14 36.09
CA LEU A 47 59.60 40.40 37.28
C LEU A 47 60.37 41.23 38.32
N SER A 48 60.78 42.46 37.96
CA SER A 48 61.62 43.35 38.78
C SER A 48 61.00 43.78 40.11
N ASN A 49 59.69 43.55 40.29
CA ASN A 49 58.98 43.80 41.56
C ASN A 49 59.13 42.67 42.59
N ARG A 50 59.88 41.61 42.26
CA ARG A 50 60.27 40.56 43.21
C ARG A 50 61.69 40.86 43.70
N PHE A 51 61.86 41.13 44.99
CA PHE A 51 63.15 41.36 45.64
C PHE A 51 64.01 40.08 45.70
N GLN A 52 64.33 39.49 44.55
CA GLN A 52 65.09 38.25 44.38
C GLN A 52 66.43 38.57 43.72
N THR A 53 67.50 37.85 44.08
CA THR A 53 68.78 37.99 43.39
C THR A 53 68.73 37.32 42.01
N LEU A 54 69.54 37.82 41.08
CA LEU A 54 69.63 37.21 39.74
C LEU A 54 70.13 35.75 39.79
N GLU A 55 70.95 35.42 40.79
CA GLU A 55 71.47 34.07 41.00
C GLU A 55 70.36 33.11 41.44
N ASP A 56 69.49 33.54 42.36
CA ASP A 56 68.31 32.76 42.80
C ASP A 56 67.29 32.54 41.68
N LEU A 57 67.10 33.54 40.81
CA LEU A 57 66.22 33.39 39.64
C LEU A 57 66.80 32.41 38.62
N GLN A 58 68.13 32.41 38.44
CA GLN A 58 68.79 31.49 37.53
C GLN A 58 68.70 30.04 38.04
N THR A 59 68.86 29.82 39.35
CA THR A 59 68.73 28.49 39.95
C THR A 59 67.29 27.99 39.85
N GLU A 60 66.30 28.83 40.16
CA GLU A 60 64.86 28.51 40.05
C GLU A 60 64.46 28.13 38.61
N LEU A 61 64.92 28.88 37.60
CA LEU A 61 64.67 28.54 36.19
C LEU A 61 65.32 27.22 35.76
N ARG A 62 66.54 26.95 36.25
CA ARG A 62 67.23 25.68 35.95
C ARG A 62 66.51 24.50 36.60
N GLU A 63 66.06 24.64 37.84
CA GLU A 63 65.30 23.61 38.55
C GLU A 63 63.94 23.36 37.87
N LEU A 64 63.23 24.42 37.47
CA LEU A 64 62.00 24.29 36.70
C LEU A 64 62.24 23.57 35.37
N SER A 65 63.31 23.91 34.64
CA SER A 65 63.66 23.22 33.39
C SER A 65 63.98 21.74 33.59
N GLN A 66 64.72 21.39 34.64
CA GLN A 66 65.04 19.99 34.94
C GLN A 66 63.78 19.21 35.32
N THR A 67 62.90 19.82 36.12
CA THR A 67 61.61 19.23 36.51
C THR A 67 60.72 19.00 35.30
N LEU A 68 60.61 19.98 34.39
CA LEU A 68 59.83 19.84 33.16
C LEU A 68 60.40 18.77 32.21
N ASN A 69 61.73 18.66 32.10
CA ASN A 69 62.34 17.59 31.30
C ASN A 69 62.06 16.21 31.88
N LYS A 70 62.06 16.09 33.22
CA LYS A 70 61.70 14.83 33.88
C LYS A 70 60.21 14.52 33.68
N GLU A 71 59.33 15.49 33.91
CA GLU A 71 57.88 15.34 33.67
C GLU A 71 57.58 14.98 32.21
N LEU A 72 58.31 15.53 31.23
CA LEU A 72 58.16 15.17 29.83
C LEU A 72 58.52 13.70 29.58
N VAL A 73 59.64 13.24 30.12
CA VAL A 73 60.07 11.84 29.98
C VAL A 73 59.10 10.91 30.69
N ASP A 74 58.64 11.26 31.88
CA ASP A 74 57.65 10.50 32.63
C ASP A 74 56.32 10.44 31.87
N LEU A 75 55.83 11.56 31.32
CA LEU A 75 54.62 11.61 30.49
C LEU A 75 54.76 10.77 29.20
N VAL A 76 55.92 10.83 28.54
CA VAL A 76 56.17 10.02 27.35
C VAL A 76 56.18 8.54 27.71
N ASN A 77 56.82 8.15 28.80
CA ASN A 77 56.89 6.77 29.24
C ASN A 77 55.53 6.23 29.69
N ASP A 78 54.76 7.04 30.43
CA ASP A 78 53.42 6.70 30.91
C ASP A 78 52.44 6.49 29.75
N ASN A 79 52.51 7.34 28.73
CA ASN A 79 51.62 7.26 27.56
C ASN A 79 52.19 6.43 26.40
N TYR A 80 53.41 5.89 26.51
CA TYR A 80 54.05 5.13 25.42
C TYR A 80 53.24 3.91 25.00
N GLN A 81 52.63 3.23 25.98
CA GLN A 81 51.75 2.08 25.72
C GLN A 81 50.49 2.50 24.95
N ASP A 82 49.94 3.66 25.28
CA ASP A 82 48.75 4.18 24.59
C ASP A 82 49.07 4.55 23.14
N PHE A 83 50.22 5.18 22.87
CA PHE A 83 50.65 5.49 21.51
C PHE A 83 50.91 4.24 20.65
N LEU A 84 51.51 3.19 21.23
CA LEU A 84 51.69 1.90 20.53
C LEU A 84 50.36 1.19 20.28
N SER A 85 49.44 1.24 21.24
CA SER A 85 48.10 0.68 21.07
C SER A 85 47.30 1.42 19.99
N LEU A 86 47.43 2.75 19.91
CA LEU A 86 46.77 3.57 18.90
C LEU A 86 47.38 3.33 17.51
N GLY A 87 48.71 3.22 17.41
CA GLY A 87 49.39 2.89 16.16
C GLY A 87 49.00 1.50 15.63
N SER A 88 48.92 0.50 16.51
CA SER A 88 48.54 -0.87 16.13
C SER A 88 47.06 -0.99 15.75
N THR A 89 46.16 -0.29 16.45
CA THR A 89 44.73 -0.25 16.10
C THR A 89 44.47 0.51 14.81
N LEU A 90 45.20 1.61 14.56
CA LEU A 90 45.09 2.36 13.31
C LEU A 90 45.67 1.58 12.12
N SER A 91 46.79 0.87 12.32
CA SER A 91 47.44 0.06 11.27
C SER A 91 46.59 -1.12 10.78
N GLY A 92 45.60 -1.58 11.56
CA GLY A 92 44.64 -2.63 11.15
C GLY A 92 43.22 -2.12 10.92
N GLY A 93 42.97 -0.82 11.11
CA GLY A 93 41.66 -0.21 10.94
C GLY A 93 41.24 -0.11 9.47
N GLU A 94 42.21 0.13 8.58
CA GLU A 94 41.97 0.26 7.13
C GLU A 94 41.47 -1.06 6.52
N GLU A 95 42.04 -2.20 6.90
CA GLU A 95 41.59 -3.53 6.46
C GLU A 95 40.14 -3.80 6.88
N ARG A 96 39.78 -3.50 8.13
CA ARG A 96 38.40 -3.66 8.63
C ARG A 96 37.41 -2.75 7.91
N ILE A 97 37.82 -1.54 7.57
CA ILE A 97 36.98 -0.61 6.80
C ILE A 97 36.77 -1.14 5.38
N GLU A 98 37.81 -1.68 4.75
CA GLU A 98 37.70 -2.27 3.42
C GLU A 98 36.82 -3.54 3.43
N ASP A 99 36.95 -4.39 4.45
CA ASP A 99 36.06 -5.55 4.65
C ASP A 99 34.58 -5.15 4.80
N ILE A 100 34.30 -4.12 5.61
CA ILE A 100 32.94 -3.58 5.77
C ILE A 100 32.45 -3.02 4.42
N ARG A 101 33.30 -2.29 3.69
CA ARG A 101 32.96 -1.75 2.38
C ARG A 101 32.62 -2.85 1.38
N LEU A 102 33.41 -3.92 1.35
CA LEU A 102 33.16 -5.09 0.51
C LEU A 102 31.85 -5.80 0.91
N GLY A 103 31.61 -5.96 2.21
CA GLY A 103 30.34 -6.50 2.73
C GLY A 103 29.13 -5.66 2.34
N LEU A 104 29.24 -4.33 2.44
CA LEU A 104 28.18 -3.40 2.03
C LEU A 104 27.93 -3.43 0.52
N LEU A 105 28.97 -3.56 -0.30
CA LEU A 105 28.84 -3.73 -1.74
C LEU A 105 28.16 -5.07 -2.10
N GLY A 106 28.50 -6.14 -1.38
CA GLY A 106 27.83 -7.44 -1.50
C GLY A 106 26.34 -7.34 -1.17
N PHE A 107 26.02 -6.76 -0.01
CA PHE A 107 24.65 -6.54 0.42
C PHE A 107 23.86 -5.66 -0.56
N GLN A 108 24.47 -4.58 -1.08
CA GLN A 108 23.83 -3.74 -2.08
C GLN A 108 23.49 -4.51 -3.36
N ARG A 109 24.36 -5.43 -3.80
CA ARG A 109 24.10 -6.28 -4.97
C ARG A 109 22.97 -7.27 -4.70
N GLU A 110 22.96 -7.89 -3.52
CA GLU A 110 21.90 -8.82 -3.11
C GLU A 110 20.54 -8.13 -3.05
N VAL A 111 20.47 -6.94 -2.44
CA VAL A 111 19.24 -6.15 -2.37
C VAL A 111 18.75 -5.75 -3.77
N LYS A 112 19.67 -5.35 -4.67
CA LYS A 112 19.30 -5.08 -6.07
C LYS A 112 18.76 -6.33 -6.76
N ALA A 113 19.41 -7.48 -6.61
CA ALA A 113 18.95 -8.73 -7.21
C ALA A 113 17.58 -9.17 -6.67
N ILE A 114 17.31 -8.96 -5.38
CA ILE A 114 16.00 -9.22 -4.78
C ILE A 114 14.97 -8.25 -5.35
N ARG A 115 15.29 -6.96 -5.43
CA ARG A 115 14.41 -5.95 -6.03
C ARG A 115 14.04 -6.32 -7.47
N ASP A 116 15.03 -6.68 -8.29
CA ASP A 116 14.79 -7.05 -9.68
C ASP A 116 13.87 -8.27 -9.78
N LYS A 117 14.06 -9.30 -8.94
CA LYS A 117 13.16 -10.47 -8.85
C LYS A 117 11.74 -10.11 -8.41
N VAL A 118 11.59 -9.13 -7.52
CA VAL A 118 10.29 -8.64 -7.08
C VAL A 118 9.61 -7.86 -8.20
N ASP A 119 10.35 -7.02 -8.92
CA ASP A 119 9.86 -6.25 -10.04
C ASP A 119 9.42 -7.16 -11.21
N THR A 120 10.16 -8.23 -11.52
CA THR A 120 9.73 -9.22 -12.52
C THR A 120 8.44 -9.92 -12.11
N ARG A 121 8.37 -10.43 -10.88
CA ARG A 121 7.15 -11.08 -10.36
C ARG A 121 5.96 -10.14 -10.32
N ARG A 122 6.19 -8.86 -9.97
CA ARG A 122 5.13 -7.83 -9.99
C ARG A 122 4.57 -7.65 -11.39
N ASN A 123 5.42 -7.60 -12.42
CA ASN A 123 5.00 -7.47 -13.80
C ASN A 123 4.23 -8.71 -14.28
N GLU A 124 4.73 -9.91 -13.98
CA GLU A 124 4.04 -11.17 -14.27
C GLU A 124 2.64 -11.21 -13.64
N VAL A 125 2.51 -10.86 -12.36
CA VAL A 125 1.22 -10.79 -11.67
C VAL A 125 0.31 -9.74 -12.30
N ALA A 126 0.84 -8.58 -12.68
CA ALA A 126 0.05 -7.54 -13.35
C ALA A 126 -0.52 -8.03 -14.69
N ASP A 127 0.26 -8.78 -15.48
CA ASP A 127 -0.19 -9.33 -16.75
C ASP A 127 -1.19 -10.47 -16.56
N LEU A 128 -0.96 -11.36 -15.58
CA LEU A 128 -1.93 -12.39 -15.20
C LEU A 128 -3.25 -11.79 -14.72
N LEU A 129 -3.23 -10.67 -13.99
CA LEU A 129 -4.44 -9.98 -13.56
C LEU A 129 -5.20 -9.37 -14.74
N LYS A 130 -4.50 -8.81 -15.75
CA LYS A 130 -5.14 -8.34 -16.98
C LYS A 130 -5.80 -9.49 -17.72
N GLN A 131 -5.10 -10.62 -17.89
CA GLN A 131 -5.65 -11.82 -18.52
C GLN A 131 -6.86 -12.36 -17.75
N LYS A 132 -6.77 -12.44 -16.42
CA LYS A 132 -7.89 -12.84 -15.56
C LYS A 132 -9.10 -11.91 -15.71
N LYS A 133 -8.87 -10.60 -15.84
CA LYS A 133 -9.96 -9.63 -16.05
C LYS A 133 -10.64 -9.84 -17.41
N ALA A 134 -9.86 -10.03 -18.47
CA ALA A 134 -10.38 -10.32 -19.81
C ALA A 134 -11.21 -11.62 -19.81
N LEU A 135 -10.66 -12.71 -19.28
CA LEU A 135 -11.37 -13.98 -19.14
C LEU A 135 -12.65 -13.86 -18.29
N LYS A 136 -12.65 -13.02 -17.25
CA LYS A 136 -13.85 -12.77 -16.44
C LYS A 136 -14.93 -12.03 -17.24
N GLN A 137 -14.54 -11.11 -18.13
CA GLN A 137 -15.47 -10.44 -19.03
C GLN A 137 -16.02 -11.42 -20.07
N ASP A 138 -15.17 -12.22 -20.69
CA ASP A 138 -15.57 -13.22 -21.68
C ASP A 138 -16.48 -14.29 -21.08
N THR A 139 -16.18 -14.79 -19.88
CA THR A 139 -17.05 -15.74 -19.16
C THR A 139 -18.37 -15.10 -18.73
N GLY A 140 -18.39 -13.80 -18.42
CA GLY A 140 -19.62 -13.05 -18.18
C GLY A 140 -20.50 -13.00 -19.42
N ILE A 141 -19.91 -12.69 -20.56
CA ILE A 141 -20.60 -12.65 -21.87
C ILE A 141 -21.09 -14.06 -22.25
N ALA A 142 -20.26 -15.09 -22.08
CA ALA A 142 -20.62 -16.48 -22.37
C ALA A 142 -21.79 -16.96 -21.49
N ARG A 143 -21.79 -16.64 -20.18
CA ARG A 143 -22.90 -16.96 -19.29
C ARG A 143 -24.19 -16.29 -19.70
N SER A 144 -24.14 -15.03 -20.11
CA SER A 144 -25.34 -14.36 -20.63
C SER A 144 -25.83 -14.96 -21.96
N PHE A 145 -24.95 -15.44 -22.82
CA PHE A 145 -25.37 -16.17 -24.02
C PHE A 145 -26.00 -17.52 -23.69
N LEU A 146 -25.48 -18.22 -22.68
CA LEU A 146 -26.09 -19.45 -22.17
C LEU A 146 -27.47 -19.18 -21.58
N GLU A 147 -27.63 -18.12 -20.79
CA GLU A 147 -28.93 -17.70 -20.25
C GLU A 147 -29.93 -17.37 -21.39
N ILE A 148 -29.48 -16.67 -22.43
CA ILE A 148 -30.31 -16.39 -23.61
C ILE A 148 -30.70 -17.70 -24.32
N ALA A 149 -29.76 -18.63 -24.50
CA ALA A 149 -30.02 -19.92 -25.14
C ALA A 149 -31.06 -20.76 -24.37
N GLU A 150 -30.89 -20.85 -23.05
CA GLU A 150 -31.76 -21.62 -22.16
C GLU A 150 -33.18 -21.02 -22.10
N ARG A 151 -33.29 -19.71 -21.90
CA ARG A 151 -34.60 -19.02 -21.91
C ARG A 151 -35.29 -19.16 -23.26
N LEU A 152 -34.53 -19.13 -24.35
CA LEU A 152 -35.07 -19.31 -25.69
C LEU A 152 -35.56 -20.75 -25.90
N GLU A 153 -34.82 -21.75 -25.46
CA GLU A 153 -35.24 -23.16 -25.51
C GLU A 153 -36.48 -23.43 -24.66
N GLN A 154 -36.52 -22.94 -23.42
CA GLN A 154 -37.69 -23.04 -22.54
C GLN A 154 -38.93 -22.40 -23.18
N LEU A 155 -38.75 -21.27 -23.87
CA LEU A 155 -39.86 -20.57 -24.52
C LEU A 155 -40.30 -21.28 -25.81
N GLU A 156 -39.38 -21.90 -26.56
CA GLU A 156 -39.71 -22.79 -27.68
C GLU A 156 -40.48 -24.04 -27.23
N GLU A 157 -40.08 -24.65 -26.10
CA GLU A 157 -40.77 -25.78 -25.49
C GLU A 157 -42.18 -25.38 -25.05
N LYS A 158 -42.32 -24.27 -24.30
CA LYS A 158 -43.63 -23.76 -23.86
C LYS A 158 -44.55 -23.40 -25.03
N LEU A 159 -43.99 -22.97 -26.16
CA LEU A 159 -44.72 -22.66 -27.40
C LEU A 159 -44.91 -23.89 -28.30
N ASN A 160 -44.49 -25.08 -27.87
CA ASN A 160 -44.57 -26.35 -28.62
C ASN A 160 -43.92 -26.29 -30.02
N ILE A 161 -42.97 -25.38 -30.24
CA ILE A 161 -42.28 -25.23 -31.53
C ILE A 161 -41.47 -26.51 -31.82
N THR A 162 -41.01 -27.20 -30.78
CA THR A 162 -40.30 -28.49 -30.84
C THR A 162 -41.25 -29.68 -31.05
N SER A 163 -42.53 -29.57 -30.71
CA SER A 163 -43.52 -30.67 -30.85
C SER A 163 -43.74 -31.06 -32.32
N ILE A 164 -43.59 -30.11 -33.24
CA ILE A 164 -43.67 -30.39 -34.69
C ILE A 164 -42.44 -31.19 -35.18
N ARG A 165 -41.30 -31.17 -34.47
CA ARG A 165 -40.09 -31.91 -34.82
C ARG A 165 -39.96 -33.26 -34.10
N SER A 166 -40.42 -33.38 -32.86
CA SER A 166 -40.38 -34.64 -32.10
C SER A 166 -41.47 -35.65 -32.49
N ALA A 167 -42.50 -35.26 -33.23
CA ALA A 167 -43.50 -36.20 -33.75
C ALA A 167 -42.96 -37.15 -34.84
N ASN A 168 -41.72 -36.95 -35.33
CA ASN A 168 -41.10 -37.78 -36.37
C ASN A 168 -39.98 -38.71 -35.89
N THR A 169 -39.70 -38.80 -34.59
CA THR A 169 -38.67 -39.71 -34.06
C THR A 169 -39.24 -40.57 -32.96
N THR A 170 -40.05 -41.53 -33.37
CA THR A 170 -40.51 -42.66 -32.56
C THR A 170 -39.34 -43.62 -32.34
N GLU A 171 -39.04 -43.87 -31.06
CA GLU A 171 -38.44 -45.09 -30.50
C GLU A 171 -37.00 -45.47 -30.86
N SER A 172 -36.06 -45.20 -29.94
CA SER A 172 -35.10 -46.25 -29.54
C SER A 172 -34.64 -46.07 -28.09
N ASN A 173 -34.91 -47.11 -27.32
CA ASN A 173 -34.54 -47.41 -25.94
C ASN A 173 -33.01 -47.49 -25.75
N GLY A 174 -32.46 -47.03 -24.62
CA GLY A 174 -31.01 -47.07 -24.37
C GLY A 174 -30.56 -46.63 -22.97
N HIS A 175 -30.44 -47.62 -22.10
CA HIS A 175 -30.02 -47.64 -20.68
C HIS A 175 -28.62 -47.04 -20.37
N GLY A 176 -28.52 -46.29 -19.26
CA GLY A 176 -27.42 -46.30 -18.27
C GLY A 176 -26.08 -45.60 -18.57
N ASN A 177 -25.66 -44.61 -17.77
CA ASN A 177 -24.89 -44.81 -16.52
C ASN A 177 -24.36 -43.48 -15.96
N ALA A 178 -24.18 -43.47 -14.64
CA ALA A 178 -23.65 -42.42 -13.80
C ALA A 178 -22.19 -42.05 -14.08
N ASN A 179 -21.93 -40.75 -14.22
CA ASN A 179 -20.82 -40.01 -13.63
C ASN A 179 -20.84 -38.56 -14.16
N ASP A 180 -21.21 -37.60 -13.32
CA ASP A 180 -20.41 -36.37 -13.14
C ASP A 180 -21.02 -35.51 -12.03
N ALA A 181 -20.56 -35.78 -10.82
CA ALA A 181 -20.83 -34.99 -9.64
C ALA A 181 -19.79 -33.87 -9.53
N TRP A 182 -19.95 -32.75 -10.24
CA TRP A 182 -19.32 -31.46 -9.89
C TRP A 182 -20.07 -30.28 -10.54
N SER A 183 -21.01 -29.69 -9.81
CA SER A 183 -21.25 -28.23 -9.75
C SER A 183 -22.40 -27.94 -8.78
N GLU A 184 -22.14 -28.09 -7.48
CA GLU A 184 -22.92 -27.37 -6.47
C GLU A 184 -22.65 -25.87 -6.61
N GLY A 185 -23.66 -25.13 -7.04
CA GLY A 185 -23.61 -23.68 -7.10
C GLY A 185 -24.56 -23.15 -8.16
N TRP A 186 -25.71 -22.65 -7.70
CA TRP A 186 -26.73 -21.95 -8.48
C TRP A 186 -27.75 -22.84 -9.21
N THR A 187 -28.46 -23.66 -8.45
CA THR A 187 -29.84 -24.04 -8.78
C THR A 187 -30.70 -23.83 -7.56
N GLU A 188 -30.98 -22.57 -7.25
CA GLU A 188 -32.23 -22.25 -6.55
C GLU A 188 -33.33 -22.51 -7.58
N SER A 189 -33.75 -23.77 -7.63
CA SER A 189 -34.89 -24.25 -8.39
C SER A 189 -36.11 -23.53 -7.83
N MET A 190 -36.39 -22.35 -8.37
CA MET A 190 -37.69 -21.70 -8.28
C MET A 190 -38.66 -22.51 -9.14
N ASN A 191 -38.92 -23.74 -8.70
CA ASN A 191 -40.05 -24.52 -9.17
C ASN A 191 -41.28 -23.89 -8.52
N TYR A 192 -41.79 -22.83 -9.13
CA TYR A 192 -43.18 -22.42 -8.93
C TYR A 192 -44.05 -23.41 -9.70
N ASP A 193 -44.09 -24.64 -9.22
CA ASP A 193 -45.23 -25.53 -9.45
C ASP A 193 -46.34 -25.10 -8.49
N SER A 194 -46.79 -23.86 -8.70
CA SER A 194 -48.02 -23.35 -8.13
C SER A 194 -49.10 -23.89 -9.06
N ASP A 195 -49.47 -25.15 -8.78
CA ASP A 195 -50.72 -25.79 -9.16
C ASP A 195 -51.87 -25.11 -8.40
N ASP A 196 -51.96 -23.78 -8.57
CA ASP A 196 -53.07 -23.00 -8.10
C ASP A 196 -54.07 -22.95 -9.26
N ASP A 197 -54.87 -24.01 -9.35
CA ASP A 197 -56.20 -24.00 -9.94
C ASP A 197 -57.12 -23.04 -9.15
N TYR A 198 -56.72 -21.76 -9.04
CA TYR A 198 -57.66 -20.70 -8.75
C TYR A 198 -58.43 -20.47 -10.04
N GLU A 199 -59.62 -21.07 -10.08
CA GLU A 199 -60.73 -20.68 -10.92
C GLU A 199 -61.15 -19.24 -10.57
N SER A 200 -60.28 -18.29 -10.92
CA SER A 200 -60.56 -16.87 -10.85
C SER A 200 -61.45 -16.56 -12.04
N ASP A 201 -62.68 -16.12 -11.76
CA ASP A 201 -63.68 -15.63 -12.71
C ASP A 201 -63.23 -14.34 -13.46
N ASP A 202 -61.92 -14.04 -13.45
CA ASP A 202 -61.29 -12.98 -14.22
C ASP A 202 -60.93 -13.53 -15.59
N LYS A 203 -61.82 -13.33 -16.58
CA LYS A 203 -61.55 -13.50 -18.02
C LYS A 203 -60.57 -12.42 -18.53
N SER A 204 -59.51 -12.20 -17.78
CA SER A 204 -58.35 -11.46 -18.20
C SER A 204 -57.52 -12.33 -19.14
N ILE A 205 -56.56 -11.69 -19.81
CA ILE A 205 -55.62 -12.29 -20.77
C ILE A 205 -55.20 -13.67 -20.26
N PRO A 206 -55.24 -14.75 -21.08
CA PRO A 206 -54.89 -16.09 -20.62
C PRO A 206 -53.56 -16.03 -19.86
N PRO A 207 -53.51 -16.43 -18.57
CA PRO A 207 -52.36 -16.18 -17.71
C PRO A 207 -51.08 -16.82 -18.28
N ARG A 208 -51.25 -17.94 -19.00
CA ARG A 208 -50.19 -18.61 -19.76
C ARG A 208 -49.66 -17.76 -20.91
N LEU A 209 -50.52 -17.10 -21.67
CA LEU A 209 -50.12 -16.21 -22.78
C LEU A 209 -49.40 -14.97 -22.25
N ARG A 210 -49.93 -14.36 -21.20
CA ARG A 210 -49.30 -13.22 -20.53
C ARG A 210 -47.88 -13.57 -20.05
N ARG A 211 -47.72 -14.69 -19.34
CA ARG A 211 -46.40 -15.16 -18.86
C ARG A 211 -45.41 -15.40 -20.00
N ARG A 212 -45.86 -16.01 -21.11
CA ARG A 212 -45.03 -16.21 -22.30
C ARG A 212 -44.57 -14.90 -22.95
N VAL A 213 -45.47 -13.91 -23.04
CA VAL A 213 -45.14 -12.59 -23.57
C VAL A 213 -44.13 -11.87 -22.67
N GLU A 214 -44.34 -11.91 -21.34
CA GLU A 214 -43.41 -11.33 -20.38
C GLU A 214 -42.01 -11.98 -20.47
N GLU A 215 -41.94 -13.31 -20.54
CA GLU A 215 -40.67 -14.04 -20.74
C GLU A 215 -39.97 -13.66 -22.06
N PHE A 216 -40.72 -13.49 -23.16
CA PHE A 216 -40.17 -13.04 -24.45
C PHE A 216 -39.67 -11.59 -24.40
N LEU A 217 -40.36 -10.69 -23.70
CA LEU A 217 -39.90 -9.31 -23.52
C LEU A 217 -38.60 -9.24 -22.71
N ILE A 218 -38.46 -10.10 -21.68
CA ILE A 218 -37.20 -10.22 -20.94
C ILE A 218 -36.09 -10.75 -21.85
N LEU A 219 -36.36 -11.77 -22.67
CA LEU A 219 -35.41 -12.29 -23.66
C LEU A 219 -34.97 -11.19 -24.64
N LYS A 220 -35.91 -10.40 -25.16
CA LYS A 220 -35.65 -9.26 -26.05
C LYS A 220 -34.78 -8.20 -25.39
N HIS A 221 -35.02 -7.90 -24.12
CA HIS A 221 -34.19 -6.98 -23.34
C HIS A 221 -32.77 -7.53 -23.08
N LEU A 222 -32.65 -8.83 -22.82
CA LEU A 222 -31.34 -9.48 -22.65
C LEU A 222 -30.54 -9.44 -23.96
N ILE A 223 -31.19 -9.68 -25.11
CA ILE A 223 -30.55 -9.62 -26.43
C ILE A 223 -30.14 -8.18 -26.77
N SER A 224 -30.96 -7.17 -26.46
CA SER A 224 -30.66 -5.77 -26.77
C SER A 224 -29.47 -5.19 -26.00
N ARG A 225 -29.06 -5.83 -24.89
CA ARG A 225 -27.85 -5.49 -24.15
C ARG A 225 -26.56 -5.79 -24.93
N PHE A 226 -26.62 -6.66 -25.94
CA PHE A 226 -25.49 -7.07 -26.75
C PHE A 226 -25.53 -6.44 -28.14
N SER A 227 -24.36 -6.34 -28.79
CA SER A 227 -24.28 -5.78 -30.14
C SER A 227 -25.09 -6.62 -31.14
N PRO A 228 -25.93 -6.02 -32.00
CA PRO A 228 -26.76 -6.74 -32.96
C PRO A 228 -25.96 -7.52 -34.01
N HIS A 229 -24.66 -7.24 -34.16
CA HIS A 229 -23.76 -7.96 -35.09
C HIS A 229 -23.01 -9.13 -34.44
N HIS A 230 -23.30 -9.48 -33.17
CA HIS A 230 -22.62 -10.60 -32.53
C HIS A 230 -23.00 -11.93 -33.22
N PRO A 231 -22.04 -12.81 -33.60
CA PRO A 231 -22.30 -14.03 -34.36
C PRO A 231 -23.37 -14.94 -33.75
N PHE A 232 -23.37 -15.05 -32.41
CA PHE A 232 -24.39 -15.83 -31.69
C PHE A 232 -25.80 -15.27 -31.88
N ILE A 233 -25.98 -13.94 -31.82
CA ILE A 233 -27.31 -13.33 -31.95
C ILE A 233 -27.84 -13.50 -33.37
N LEU A 234 -26.97 -13.36 -34.38
CA LEU A 234 -27.34 -13.63 -35.78
C LEU A 234 -27.76 -15.09 -35.99
N ALA A 235 -27.10 -16.05 -35.34
CA ALA A 235 -27.50 -17.46 -35.40
C ALA A 235 -28.85 -17.70 -34.73
N GLN A 236 -29.13 -17.03 -33.60
CA GLN A 236 -30.41 -17.16 -32.89
C GLN A 236 -31.55 -16.33 -33.50
N ASP A 237 -31.27 -15.34 -34.35
CA ASP A 237 -32.26 -14.43 -34.94
C ASP A 237 -33.44 -15.18 -35.59
N SER A 238 -33.13 -16.24 -36.35
CA SER A 238 -34.14 -17.08 -36.99
C SER A 238 -35.10 -17.77 -36.00
N ARG A 239 -34.62 -18.13 -34.80
CA ARG A 239 -35.44 -18.76 -33.75
C ARG A 239 -36.27 -17.72 -33.02
N THR A 240 -35.68 -16.59 -32.66
CA THR A 240 -36.41 -15.46 -32.06
C THR A 240 -37.54 -14.95 -32.94
N ARG A 241 -37.34 -14.88 -34.27
CA ARG A 241 -38.40 -14.48 -35.21
C ARG A 241 -39.55 -15.48 -35.25
N LYS A 242 -39.26 -16.79 -35.28
CA LYS A 242 -40.30 -17.83 -35.25
C LYS A 242 -41.14 -17.75 -33.98
N ILE A 243 -40.48 -17.59 -32.84
CA ILE A 243 -41.14 -17.37 -31.55
C ILE A 243 -42.03 -16.12 -31.60
N GLN A 244 -41.51 -15.02 -32.14
CA GLN A 244 -42.24 -13.76 -32.27
C GLN A 244 -43.49 -13.91 -33.15
N GLU A 245 -43.37 -14.56 -34.30
CA GLU A 245 -44.49 -14.83 -35.22
C GLU A 245 -45.58 -15.68 -34.55
N ILE A 246 -45.20 -16.71 -33.80
CA ILE A 246 -46.14 -17.58 -33.09
C ILE A 246 -46.84 -16.83 -31.96
N LEU A 247 -46.09 -16.06 -31.16
CA LEU A 247 -46.68 -15.22 -30.10
C LEU A 247 -47.63 -14.16 -30.66
N LEU A 248 -47.30 -13.55 -31.80
CA LEU A 248 -48.18 -12.59 -32.46
C LEU A 248 -49.45 -13.27 -32.98
N SER A 249 -49.34 -14.46 -33.56
CA SER A 249 -50.50 -15.26 -33.97
C SER A 249 -51.39 -15.64 -32.77
N ASP A 250 -50.79 -16.08 -31.66
CA ASP A 250 -51.51 -16.43 -30.43
C ASP A 250 -52.21 -15.21 -29.81
N LEU A 251 -51.53 -14.06 -29.78
CA LEU A 251 -52.10 -12.78 -29.35
C LEU A 251 -53.25 -12.33 -30.27
N GLU A 252 -53.12 -12.49 -31.58
CA GLU A 252 -54.19 -12.16 -32.53
C GLU A 252 -55.41 -13.09 -32.37
N ALA A 253 -55.19 -14.37 -32.13
CA ALA A 253 -56.27 -15.32 -31.82
C ALA A 253 -56.98 -14.93 -30.52
N ALA A 254 -56.23 -14.59 -29.46
CA ALA A 254 -56.78 -14.15 -28.19
C ALA A 254 -57.56 -12.82 -28.33
N ILE A 255 -57.05 -11.84 -29.07
CA ILE A 255 -57.74 -10.56 -29.35
C ILE A 255 -59.07 -10.77 -30.08
N LYS A 256 -59.14 -11.74 -31.00
CA LYS A 256 -60.37 -12.07 -31.73
C LYS A 256 -61.41 -12.74 -30.85
N GLN A 257 -60.99 -13.56 -29.89
CA GLN A 257 -61.87 -14.30 -28.98
C GLN A 257 -62.41 -13.43 -27.83
N GLU A 258 -61.68 -12.39 -27.44
CA GLU A 258 -62.06 -11.53 -26.32
C GLU A 258 -63.18 -10.54 -26.70
N PRO A 259 -64.32 -10.46 -25.99
CA PRO A 259 -65.36 -9.47 -26.26
C PRO A 259 -65.12 -8.11 -25.58
N GLN A 260 -64.33 -8.04 -24.50
CA GLN A 260 -64.18 -6.81 -23.72
C GLN A 260 -63.14 -5.83 -24.29
N VAL A 261 -63.52 -4.55 -24.41
CA VAL A 261 -62.68 -3.49 -24.99
C VAL A 261 -61.43 -3.19 -24.16
N LYS A 262 -61.53 -3.22 -22.81
CA LYS A 262 -60.39 -2.95 -21.91
C LYS A 262 -59.27 -4.00 -22.08
N PHE A 263 -59.65 -5.27 -22.14
CA PHE A 263 -58.71 -6.38 -22.32
C PHE A 263 -58.15 -6.42 -23.74
N LYS A 264 -58.95 -6.10 -24.77
CA LYS A 264 -58.44 -5.87 -26.13
C LYS A 264 -57.36 -4.78 -26.16
N GLN A 265 -57.58 -3.67 -25.46
CA GLN A 265 -56.61 -2.57 -25.43
C GLN A 265 -55.31 -2.99 -24.74
N GLN A 266 -55.37 -3.78 -23.66
CA GLN A 266 -54.18 -4.33 -23.01
C GLN A 266 -53.45 -5.34 -23.90
N MET A 267 -54.15 -6.23 -24.60
CA MET A 267 -53.53 -7.17 -25.55
C MET A 267 -52.92 -6.47 -26.77
N LEU A 268 -53.53 -5.37 -27.24
CA LEU A 268 -52.94 -4.52 -28.29
C LEU A 268 -51.65 -3.81 -27.82
N GLN A 269 -51.59 -3.39 -26.56
CA GLN A 269 -50.34 -2.84 -25.98
C GLN A 269 -49.24 -3.91 -25.91
N LEU A 270 -49.57 -5.12 -25.47
CA LEU A 270 -48.64 -6.24 -25.45
C LEU A 270 -48.17 -6.63 -26.86
N ARG A 271 -49.08 -6.64 -27.85
CA ARG A 271 -48.74 -6.85 -29.26
C ARG A 271 -47.73 -5.82 -29.75
N GLY A 272 -47.97 -4.54 -29.47
CA GLY A 272 -47.03 -3.46 -29.83
C GLY A 272 -45.66 -3.62 -29.18
N ALA A 273 -45.60 -4.10 -27.92
CA ALA A 273 -44.33 -4.37 -27.23
C ALA A 273 -43.56 -5.58 -27.81
N VAL A 274 -44.27 -6.58 -28.33
CA VAL A 274 -43.67 -7.74 -29.01
C VAL A 274 -43.16 -7.36 -30.41
N GLU A 275 -43.89 -6.50 -31.13
CA GLU A 275 -43.52 -6.02 -32.48
C GLU A 275 -42.32 -5.05 -32.49
N GLY A 276 -42.30 -4.06 -31.59
CA GLY A 276 -41.28 -3.00 -31.53
C GLY A 276 -40.07 -3.42 -30.73
#